data_AF-A0A2D5R913-F1
#
_entry.id   AF-A0A2D5R913-F1
#
_cell.length_a   1.000
_cell.length_b   1.000
_cell.length_c   1.000
_cell.angle_alpha   90.00
_cell.angle_beta   90.00
_cell.angle_gamma   90.00
#
_symmetry.space_group_name_H-M   'P 1'
#
loop_
_entity.id
_entity.type
_entity.pdbx_description
1 polymer ?
#
loop_
_entity_poly.entity_id
_entity_poly.type
_entity_poly.pdbx_seq_one_letter_code
_entity_poly.pdbx_strand_id
1 'polypeptide(L)'
;MSSKIPVAVSFTGVANFLGVIGVIGSLIFVGLELQQSQQIALGGQQQARTALIAELWLAGLEGESETLTAMQSEWVTLTPHQKSVREQMQRFFWTMLENNFYQYELGLVEDTMWNQMSQRISTRWSECHLRHVGIDGYYQGFIDYVQSLPDECAE
;
A
#
# COMPACT_ATOMS: atom_id res chain seq x y z
N MET A 1 33.11 -60.15 -7.26
CA MET A 1 32.93 -59.75 -5.84
C MET A 1 31.88 -58.65 -5.82
N SER A 2 30.65 -58.96 -5.44
CA SER A 2 29.55 -57.98 -5.36
C SER A 2 29.10 -57.90 -3.91
N SER A 3 29.64 -56.94 -3.16
CA SER A 3 29.19 -56.67 -1.80
C SER A 3 27.82 -56.01 -1.87
N LYS A 4 26.76 -56.79 -1.62
CA LYS A 4 25.42 -56.25 -1.39
C LYS A 4 25.38 -55.77 0.06
N ILE A 5 25.47 -54.47 0.26
CA ILE A 5 25.27 -53.83 1.56
C ILE A 5 23.81 -54.11 1.98
N PRO A 6 23.53 -54.85 3.07
CA PRO A 6 22.17 -55.00 3.55
C PRO A 6 21.82 -53.76 4.37
N VAL A 7 21.08 -52.83 3.77
CA VAL A 7 20.47 -51.73 4.54
C VAL A 7 19.33 -52.34 5.35
N ALA A 8 19.60 -52.70 6.60
CA ALA A 8 18.58 -53.09 7.56
C ALA A 8 17.79 -51.83 7.98
N VAL A 9 16.77 -51.49 7.20
CA VAL A 9 15.85 -50.40 7.52
C VAL A 9 14.98 -50.84 8.69
N SER A 10 15.27 -50.36 9.91
CA SER A 10 14.40 -50.64 11.06
C SER A 10 13.13 -49.78 10.97
N PHE A 11 11.97 -50.40 11.24
CA PHE A 11 10.67 -49.72 11.19
C PHE A 11 10.63 -48.52 12.15
N THR A 12 11.28 -48.67 13.32
CA THR A 12 11.48 -47.59 14.30
C THR A 12 12.34 -46.45 13.76
N GLY A 13 13.40 -46.75 13.01
CA GLY A 13 14.26 -45.74 12.39
C GLY A 13 13.52 -44.90 11.35
N VAL A 14 12.70 -45.55 10.51
CA VAL A 14 11.85 -44.86 9.54
C VAL A 14 10.79 -44.02 10.22
N ALA A 15 10.10 -44.57 11.22
CA ALA A 15 9.07 -43.85 11.96
C ALA A 15 9.64 -42.61 12.68
N ASN A 16 10.80 -42.73 13.33
CA ASN A 16 11.47 -41.59 13.97
C ASN A 16 11.91 -40.53 12.96
N PHE A 17 12.47 -40.95 11.82
CA PHE A 17 12.88 -40.03 10.76
C PHE A 17 11.69 -39.26 10.19
N LEU A 18 10.58 -39.95 9.89
CA LEU A 18 9.34 -39.33 9.45
C LEU A 18 8.75 -38.42 10.53
N GLY A 19 8.84 -38.79 11.80
CA GLY A 19 8.41 -37.96 12.93
C GLY A 19 9.19 -36.64 13.02
N VAL A 20 10.52 -36.69 12.91
CA VAL A 20 11.36 -35.49 12.90
C VAL A 20 11.08 -34.60 11.69
N ILE A 21 10.91 -35.19 10.49
CA ILE A 21 10.48 -34.44 9.29
C ILE A 21 9.12 -33.79 9.52
N GLY A 22 8.18 -34.50 10.15
CA GLY A 22 6.86 -33.98 10.47
C GLY A 22 6.92 -32.74 11.37
N VAL A 23 7.76 -32.77 12.42
CA VAL A 23 7.98 -31.62 13.32
C VAL A 23 8.65 -30.46 12.59
N ILE A 24 9.66 -30.72 11.75
CA ILE A 24 10.31 -29.66 10.97
C ILE A 24 9.31 -29.03 9.99
N GLY A 25 8.52 -29.86 9.30
CA GLY A 25 7.50 -29.40 8.36
C GLY A 25 6.42 -28.55 9.03
N SER A 26 5.95 -28.94 10.22
CA SER A 26 4.96 -28.15 10.96
C SER A 26 5.53 -26.80 11.41
N LEU A 27 6.78 -26.74 11.87
CA LEU A 27 7.43 -25.49 12.27
C LEU A 27 7.63 -24.54 11.09
N ILE A 28 7.97 -25.05 9.90
CA ILE A 28 8.06 -24.23 8.68
C ILE A 28 6.71 -23.62 8.34
N PHE A 29 5.63 -24.42 8.36
CA PHE A 29 4.29 -23.94 8.09
C PHE A 29 3.86 -22.84 9.06
N VAL A 30 4.08 -23.05 10.36
CA VAL A 30 3.80 -22.03 11.39
C VAL A 30 4.63 -20.77 11.16
N GLY A 31 5.91 -20.90 10.79
CA GLY A 31 6.76 -19.74 10.47
C GLY A 31 6.21 -18.90 9.33
N LEU A 32 5.72 -19.55 8.26
CA LEU A 32 5.08 -18.88 7.12
C LEU A 32 3.77 -18.19 7.52
N GLU A 33 2.93 -18.84 8.32
CA GLU A 33 1.67 -18.27 8.81
C GLU A 33 1.92 -17.03 9.69
N LEU A 34 2.93 -17.08 10.56
CA LEU A 34 3.32 -15.93 11.39
C LEU A 34 3.84 -14.76 10.55
N GLN A 35 4.61 -15.02 9.50
CA GLN A 35 5.09 -13.98 8.59
C GLN A 35 3.93 -13.30 7.86
N GLN A 36 2.97 -14.07 7.34
CA GLN A 36 1.77 -13.53 6.69
C GLN A 36 0.91 -12.72 7.67
N SER A 37 0.72 -13.25 8.89
CA SER A 37 -0.01 -12.55 9.95
C SER A 37 0.64 -11.21 10.32
N GLN A 38 1.98 -11.17 10.41
CA GLN A 38 2.73 -9.94 10.64
C GLN A 38 2.54 -8.93 9.50
N GLN A 39 2.61 -9.37 8.24
CA GLN A 39 2.38 -8.50 7.08
C GLN A 39 0.97 -7.88 7.08
N ILE A 40 -0.06 -8.68 7.35
CA ILE A 40 -1.44 -8.21 7.46
C ILE A 40 -1.59 -7.22 8.62
N ALA A 41 -0.95 -7.48 9.76
CA ALA A 41 -0.99 -6.58 10.92
C ALA A 41 -0.34 -5.21 10.61
N LEU A 42 0.79 -5.18 9.90
CA LEU A 42 1.43 -3.94 9.47
C LEU A 42 0.53 -3.15 8.51
N GLY A 43 -0.07 -3.83 7.53
CA GLY A 43 -1.01 -3.20 6.61
C GLY A 43 -2.25 -2.63 7.33
N GLY A 44 -2.81 -3.40 8.27
CA GLY A 44 -3.93 -2.95 9.11
C GLY A 44 -3.59 -1.76 9.99
N GLN A 45 -2.38 -1.71 10.55
CA GLN A 45 -1.90 -0.56 11.32
C GLN A 45 -1.79 0.69 10.45
N GLN A 46 -1.20 0.58 9.24
CA GLN A 46 -1.11 1.71 8.32
C GLN A 46 -2.50 2.16 7.87
N GLN A 47 -3.41 1.24 7.55
CA GLN A 47 -4.80 1.57 7.20
C GLN A 47 -5.53 2.30 8.33
N ALA A 48 -5.35 1.87 9.59
CA ALA A 48 -5.95 2.55 10.75
C ALA A 48 -5.42 3.99 10.91
N ARG A 49 -4.12 4.20 10.70
CA ARG A 49 -3.53 5.55 10.72
C ARG A 49 -4.05 6.40 9.56
N THR A 50 -4.11 5.85 8.36
CA THR A 50 -4.67 6.52 7.18
C THR A 50 -6.11 6.94 7.42
N ALA A 51 -6.94 6.09 8.03
CA ALA A 51 -8.32 6.43 8.36
C ALA A 51 -8.42 7.65 9.28
N LEU A 52 -7.62 7.72 10.35
CA LEU A 52 -7.60 8.88 11.26
C LEU A 52 -7.16 10.17 10.56
N ILE A 53 -6.14 10.10 9.69
CA ILE A 53 -5.66 11.27 8.94
C ILE A 53 -6.71 11.70 7.89
N ALA A 54 -7.34 10.74 7.22
CA ALA A 54 -8.40 10.98 6.26
C ALA A 54 -9.62 11.65 6.93
N GLU A 55 -10.03 11.18 8.11
CA GLU A 55 -11.07 11.81 8.93
C GLU A 55 -10.71 13.24 9.31
N LEU A 56 -9.45 13.51 9.69
CA LEU A 56 -8.99 14.87 9.96
C LEU A 56 -9.13 15.79 8.74
N TRP A 57 -8.79 15.30 7.54
CA TRP A 57 -8.97 16.08 6.31
C TRP A 57 -10.44 16.32 5.97
N LEU A 58 -11.29 15.30 6.13
CA LEU A 58 -12.72 15.38 5.86
C LEU A 58 -13.46 16.26 6.87
N ALA A 59 -13.05 16.28 8.14
CA ALA A 59 -13.63 17.16 9.15
C ALA A 59 -13.49 18.64 8.78
N GLY A 60 -12.40 19.01 8.11
CA GLY A 60 -12.23 20.38 7.61
C GLY A 60 -13.12 20.74 6.42
N LEU A 61 -13.79 19.77 5.81
CA LEU A 61 -14.79 19.93 4.74
C LEU A 61 -16.23 19.77 5.25
N GLU A 62 -16.43 19.56 6.56
CA GLU A 62 -17.76 19.38 7.11
C GLU A 62 -18.61 20.65 6.94
N GLY A 63 -19.76 20.53 6.30
CA GLY A 63 -20.62 21.66 5.96
C GLY A 63 -20.22 22.43 4.69
N GLU A 64 -19.17 21.99 4.00
CA GLU A 64 -18.78 22.57 2.71
C GLU A 64 -19.77 22.17 1.60
N SER A 65 -20.32 23.16 0.90
CA SER A 65 -21.34 22.96 -0.15
C SER A 65 -20.76 23.01 -1.56
N GLU A 66 -19.55 23.55 -1.71
CA GLU A 66 -18.93 23.79 -3.01
C GLU A 66 -17.94 22.69 -3.42
N THR A 67 -17.77 21.61 -2.64
CA THR A 67 -16.81 20.52 -2.92
C THR A 67 -16.92 19.98 -4.34
N LEU A 68 -18.14 19.78 -4.87
CA LEU A 68 -18.33 19.27 -6.22
C LEU A 68 -17.86 20.28 -7.28
N THR A 69 -18.29 21.54 -7.16
CA THR A 69 -17.86 22.64 -8.04
C THR A 69 -16.35 22.82 -7.98
N ALA A 70 -15.81 22.80 -6.76
CA ALA A 70 -14.40 22.88 -6.48
C ALA A 70 -13.64 21.72 -7.11
N MET A 71 -14.20 20.52 -7.30
CA MET A 71 -13.50 19.35 -7.89
C MET A 71 -13.67 19.21 -9.41
N GLN A 72 -14.75 19.73 -9.99
CA GLN A 72 -15.10 19.48 -11.40
C GLN A 72 -14.78 20.63 -12.34
N SER A 73 -14.71 21.87 -11.85
CA SER A 73 -14.49 23.05 -12.70
C SER A 73 -13.02 23.25 -13.05
N GLU A 74 -12.74 23.98 -14.12
CA GLU A 74 -11.37 24.36 -14.51
C GLU A 74 -10.70 25.22 -13.42
N TRP A 75 -9.43 24.95 -13.09
CA TRP A 75 -8.73 25.63 -11.99
C TRP A 75 -8.76 27.16 -12.08
N VAL A 76 -8.62 27.69 -13.30
CA VAL A 76 -8.61 29.14 -13.57
C VAL A 76 -9.94 29.82 -13.28
N THR A 77 -11.04 29.05 -13.28
CA THR A 77 -12.40 29.57 -13.04
C THR A 77 -12.80 29.56 -11.57
N LEU A 78 -12.03 28.87 -10.72
CA LEU A 78 -12.34 28.70 -9.32
C LEU A 78 -12.09 29.98 -8.51
N THR A 79 -13.00 30.27 -7.58
CA THR A 79 -12.78 31.29 -6.55
C THR A 79 -11.63 30.89 -5.61
N PRO A 80 -11.01 31.83 -4.88
CA PRO A 80 -9.99 31.48 -3.88
C PRO A 80 -10.48 30.44 -2.86
N HIS A 81 -11.74 30.53 -2.44
CA HIS A 81 -12.35 29.56 -1.53
C HIS A 81 -12.42 28.16 -2.15
N GLN A 82 -12.95 28.04 -3.37
CA GLN A 82 -13.05 26.76 -4.07
C GLN A 82 -11.68 26.13 -4.34
N LYS A 83 -10.64 26.94 -4.58
CA LYS A 83 -9.26 26.45 -4.67
C LYS A 83 -8.79 25.84 -3.36
N SER A 84 -9.01 26.51 -2.22
CA SER A 84 -8.70 25.96 -0.89
C SER A 84 -9.43 24.64 -0.64
N VAL A 85 -10.69 24.53 -1.05
CA VAL A 85 -11.47 23.28 -0.95
C VAL A 85 -10.83 22.16 -1.79
N ARG A 86 -10.44 22.45 -3.05
CA ARG A 86 -9.74 21.47 -3.91
C ARG A 86 -8.39 21.05 -3.32
N GLU A 87 -7.63 21.99 -2.77
CA GLU A 87 -6.36 21.69 -2.11
C GLU A 87 -6.55 20.78 -0.89
N GLN A 88 -7.59 20.99 -0.08
CA GLN A 88 -7.90 20.11 1.03
C GLN A 88 -8.29 18.69 0.57
N MET A 89 -9.09 18.59 -0.48
CA MET A 89 -9.40 17.31 -1.14
C MET A 89 -8.13 16.63 -1.67
N GLN A 90 -7.17 17.39 -2.21
CA GLN A 90 -5.90 16.85 -2.66
C GLN A 90 -5.10 16.20 -1.53
N ARG A 91 -5.08 16.79 -0.33
CA ARG A 91 -4.43 16.19 0.85
C ARG A 91 -5.07 14.86 1.25
N PHE A 92 -6.41 14.81 1.22
CA PHE A 92 -7.14 13.56 1.42
C PHE A 92 -6.74 12.51 0.38
N PHE A 93 -6.68 12.87 -0.91
CA PHE A 93 -6.26 11.93 -1.95
C PHE A 93 -4.83 11.44 -1.74
N TRP A 94 -3.88 12.33 -1.45
CA TRP A 94 -2.50 11.90 -1.17
C TRP A 94 -2.42 10.92 0.00
N THR A 95 -3.18 11.16 1.07
CA THR A 95 -3.30 10.24 2.22
C THR A 95 -3.81 8.86 1.82
N MET A 96 -4.86 8.80 1.01
CA MET A 96 -5.41 7.52 0.53
C MET A 96 -4.47 6.82 -0.46
N LEU A 97 -3.80 7.58 -1.31
CA LEU A 97 -2.92 7.03 -2.35
C LEU A 97 -1.59 6.53 -1.79
N GLU A 98 -1.03 7.17 -0.77
CA GLU A 98 0.10 6.65 -0.01
C GLU A 98 -0.24 5.30 0.60
N ASN A 99 -1.41 5.18 1.24
CA ASN A 99 -1.86 3.91 1.81
C ASN A 99 -1.97 2.82 0.74
N ASN A 100 -2.58 3.12 -0.40
CA ASN A 100 -2.70 2.16 -1.49
C ASN A 100 -1.34 1.68 -2.00
N PHE A 101 -0.36 2.57 -2.13
CA PHE A 101 1.01 2.22 -2.50
C PHE A 101 1.66 1.32 -1.45
N TYR A 102 1.58 1.69 -0.18
CA TYR A 102 2.13 0.89 0.93
C TYR A 102 1.51 -0.52 0.98
N GLN A 103 0.20 -0.63 0.79
CA GLN A 103 -0.50 -1.92 0.75
C GLN A 103 -0.07 -2.77 -0.45
N TYR A 104 0.24 -2.15 -1.59
CA TYR A 104 0.81 -2.84 -2.74
C TYR A 104 2.22 -3.37 -2.47
N GLU A 105 3.09 -2.56 -1.85
CA GLU A 105 4.43 -3.01 -1.46
C GLU A 105 4.43 -4.16 -0.46
N LEU A 106 3.42 -4.20 0.43
CA LEU A 106 3.23 -5.34 1.33
C LEU A 106 2.68 -6.60 0.64
N GLY A 107 2.33 -6.53 -0.65
CA GLY A 107 1.73 -7.64 -1.39
C GLY A 107 0.25 -7.89 -1.03
N LEU A 108 -0.42 -6.90 -0.43
CA LEU A 108 -1.82 -6.98 -0.01
C LEU A 108 -2.80 -6.48 -1.09
N VAL A 109 -2.28 -5.96 -2.21
CA VAL A 109 -3.05 -5.46 -3.35
C VAL A 109 -2.62 -6.21 -4.61
N GLU A 110 -3.59 -6.75 -5.36
CA GLU A 110 -3.31 -7.41 -6.62
C GLU A 110 -2.91 -6.42 -7.73
N ASP A 111 -2.08 -6.88 -8.68
CA ASP A 111 -1.58 -6.06 -9.79
C ASP A 111 -2.69 -5.37 -10.62
N THR A 112 -3.83 -6.04 -10.80
CA THR A 112 -4.97 -5.47 -11.55
C THR A 112 -5.59 -4.26 -10.87
N MET A 113 -5.64 -4.29 -9.53
CA MET A 113 -6.11 -3.18 -8.71
C MET A 113 -5.04 -2.10 -8.62
N TRP A 114 -3.77 -2.50 -8.46
CA TRP A 114 -2.64 -1.59 -8.45
C TRP A 114 -2.57 -0.75 -9.73
N ASN A 115 -2.79 -1.36 -10.90
CA ASN A 115 -2.83 -0.64 -12.17
C ASN A 115 -3.87 0.49 -12.20
N GLN A 116 -4.97 0.39 -11.46
CA GLN A 116 -5.94 1.49 -11.37
C GLN A 116 -5.51 2.55 -10.35
N MET A 117 -4.92 2.12 -9.23
CA MET A 117 -4.44 3.01 -8.17
C MET A 117 -3.23 3.85 -8.64
N SER A 118 -2.28 3.24 -9.34
CA SER A 118 -1.11 3.91 -9.92
C SER A 118 -1.51 4.97 -10.94
N GLN A 119 -2.54 4.72 -11.74
CA GLN A 119 -3.09 5.71 -12.67
C GLN A 119 -3.69 6.91 -11.93
N ARG A 120 -4.39 6.69 -10.80
CA ARG A 120 -4.87 7.80 -9.97
C ARG A 120 -3.73 8.61 -9.38
N ILE A 121 -2.64 7.96 -8.96
CA ILE A 121 -1.42 8.66 -8.51
C ILE A 121 -0.86 9.52 -9.64
N SER A 122 -0.73 8.96 -10.85
CA SER A 122 -0.26 9.70 -12.01
C SER A 122 -1.17 10.88 -12.36
N THR A 123 -2.50 10.70 -12.39
CA THR A 123 -3.44 11.81 -12.64
C THR A 123 -3.28 12.92 -11.62
N ARG A 124 -3.19 12.60 -10.32
CA ARG A 124 -2.98 13.61 -9.26
C ARG A 124 -1.62 14.29 -9.37
N TRP A 125 -0.59 13.55 -9.76
CA TRP A 125 0.74 14.11 -10.01
C TRP A 125 0.73 15.04 -11.24
N SER A 126 -0.05 14.76 -12.26
CA SER A 126 -0.18 15.64 -13.43
C SER A 126 -1.00 16.92 -13.17
N GLU A 127 -1.61 17.09 -11.99
CA GLU A 127 -2.28 18.35 -11.61
C GLU A 127 -1.26 19.40 -11.14
N CYS A 128 -0.60 20.05 -12.11
CA CYS A 128 0.54 20.95 -11.85
C CYS A 128 0.23 22.09 -10.87
N HIS A 129 -0.99 22.63 -10.94
CA HIS A 129 -1.45 23.71 -10.06
C HIS A 129 -1.70 23.28 -8.60
N LEU A 130 -1.61 21.97 -8.30
CA LEU A 130 -1.74 21.41 -6.95
C LEU A 130 -0.43 20.81 -6.42
N ARG A 131 0.69 20.90 -7.16
CA ARG A 131 1.98 20.32 -6.74
C ARG A 131 2.49 20.89 -5.42
N HIS A 132 2.12 22.12 -5.08
CA HIS A 132 2.46 22.74 -3.79
C HIS A 132 1.73 22.12 -2.59
N VAL A 133 0.61 21.40 -2.82
CA VAL A 133 -0.05 20.58 -1.80
C VAL A 133 0.73 19.27 -1.61
N GLY A 134 2.05 19.39 -1.53
CA GLY A 134 3.02 18.34 -1.81
C GLY A 134 2.90 17.10 -0.94
N ILE A 135 3.76 16.14 -1.25
CA ILE A 135 3.89 14.86 -0.57
C ILE A 135 4.99 14.86 0.48
N ASP A 136 5.39 16.04 0.95
CA ASP A 136 6.40 16.16 1.99
C ASP A 136 5.87 15.60 3.32
N GLY A 137 6.59 14.65 3.90
CA GLY A 137 6.23 13.98 5.15
C GLY A 137 5.43 12.69 5.01
N TYR A 138 5.13 12.26 3.78
CA TYR A 138 4.64 10.91 3.51
C TYR A 138 5.78 9.88 3.56
N TYR A 139 5.43 8.61 3.54
CA TYR A 139 6.34 7.47 3.49
C TYR A 139 7.34 7.60 2.33
N GLN A 140 8.63 7.40 2.61
CA GLN A 140 9.69 7.67 1.65
C GLN A 140 9.54 6.88 0.35
N GLY A 141 9.16 5.59 0.40
CA GLY A 141 8.96 4.80 -0.81
C GLY A 141 7.85 5.37 -1.70
N PHE A 142 6.82 5.98 -1.11
CA PHE A 142 5.77 6.66 -1.87
C PHE A 142 6.28 7.94 -2.53
N ILE A 143 7.11 8.71 -1.82
CA ILE A 143 7.76 9.91 -2.38
C ILE A 143 8.63 9.53 -3.58
N ASP A 144 9.48 8.52 -3.41
CA ASP A 144 10.38 8.02 -4.46
C ASP A 144 9.58 7.53 -5.66
N TYR A 145 8.48 6.80 -5.43
CA TYR A 145 7.57 6.34 -6.49
C TYR A 145 6.95 7.52 -7.26
N VAL A 146 6.37 8.50 -6.57
CA VAL A 146 5.73 9.65 -7.22
C VAL A 146 6.74 10.49 -8.00
N GLN A 147 7.94 10.71 -7.45
CA GLN A 147 9.01 11.45 -8.12
C GLN A 147 9.59 10.71 -9.34
N SER A 148 9.41 9.38 -9.41
CA SER A 148 9.81 8.59 -10.58
C SER A 148 8.83 8.70 -11.77
N LEU A 149 7.63 9.26 -11.56
CA LEU A 149 6.63 9.42 -12.60
C LEU A 149 7.03 10.52 -13.60
N PRO A 150 6.53 10.46 -14.86
CA PRO A 150 6.76 11.52 -15.84
C PRO A 150 6.36 12.90 -15.29
N ASP A 151 7.23 13.89 -15.49
CA ASP A 151 6.98 15.25 -15.02
C ASP A 151 6.35 16.10 -16.13
N GLU A 152 5.02 16.03 -16.21
CA GLU A 152 4.19 16.82 -17.15
C GLU A 152 4.10 18.32 -16.76
N CYS A 153 4.70 18.70 -15.63
CA CYS A 153 4.60 20.03 -15.03
C CYS A 153 5.88 20.86 -15.15
N ALA A 154 6.95 20.27 -15.68
CA ALA A 154 8.20 20.96 -15.96
C ALA A 154 8.09 21.74 -17.28
N GLU A 155 7.95 23.07 -17.17
CA GLU A 155 8.34 24.02 -18.23
C GLU A 155 9.77 24.54 -17.98
#